data_AF-A0A850PP09-F1
#
_entry.id   AF-A0A850PP09-F1
#
_cell.length_a   1.000
_cell.length_b   1.000
_cell.length_c   1.000
_cell.angle_alpha   90.00
_cell.angle_beta   90.00
_cell.angle_gamma   90.00
#
_symmetry.space_group_name_H-M   'P 1'
#
loop_
_entity.id
_entity.type
_entity.pdbx_description
1 polymer ?
#
loop_
_entity_poly.entity_id
_entity_poly.type
_entity_poly.pdbx_seq_one_letter_code
_entity_poly.pdbx_strand_id
1 'polypeptide(L)'
;MMFSDVAGALATPATDVTRTRTARPRRYVMAAPNFFAVEYVINPWMDTSTPVDACRAVAQWEALRQTYTDLGHTVELVESVAGLPDMVYAANGGLVVNGRAVVARFAHAERAGESIAHAEWMSRNGYLPFETRHVNEGQGDLLVVGSTILAGHGFRTDRRAHDEIAEHLGMPVVGLELVDPRFYHLDTALAVLDDTTIAYYPTAFAERSRAALIELFPDAIEVASADAYVLGLNVVSDGLNVVLPAAATGFAEQLRQRGFRPVGVDLSELLKGGGSVKCCTLEVHP
;
A
#
# COMPACT_ATOMS: atom_id res chain seq x y z
N MET A 1 -11.70 19.90 -21.72
CA MET A 1 -11.85 20.74 -20.50
C MET A 1 -10.55 20.60 -19.73
N MET A 2 -9.84 21.70 -19.50
CA MET A 2 -8.54 21.69 -18.83
C MET A 2 -8.75 21.38 -17.34
N PHE A 3 -8.24 20.25 -16.88
CA PHE A 3 -8.09 19.99 -15.45
C PHE A 3 -6.92 20.84 -14.97
N SER A 4 -7.21 21.76 -14.05
CA SER A 4 -6.20 22.56 -13.38
C SER A 4 -5.33 21.62 -12.55
N ASP A 5 -4.04 21.55 -12.89
CA ASP A 5 -3.03 21.13 -11.92
C ASP A 5 -3.20 21.99 -10.66
N VAL A 6 -2.97 21.39 -9.49
CA VAL A 6 -2.89 22.11 -8.23
C VAL A 6 -1.68 23.04 -8.33
N ALA A 7 -1.90 24.25 -8.84
CA ALA A 7 -0.96 25.34 -8.75
C ALA A 7 -0.68 25.56 -7.25
N GLY A 8 0.60 25.49 -6.88
CA GLY A 8 1.07 25.47 -5.49
C GLY A 8 0.24 26.35 -4.57
N ALA A 9 -0.60 25.70 -3.76
CA ALA A 9 -1.28 26.37 -2.67
C ALA A 9 -0.21 26.82 -1.67
N LEU A 10 -0.03 28.13 -1.55
CA LEU A 10 0.75 28.72 -0.48
C LEU A 10 0.10 28.29 0.84
N ALA A 11 0.75 27.38 1.55
CA ALA A 11 0.32 26.90 2.85
C ALA A 11 0.20 28.09 3.81
N THR A 12 -0.99 28.27 4.37
CA THR A 12 -1.21 29.10 5.56
C THR A 12 -0.29 28.56 6.67
N PRO A 13 0.50 29.39 7.37
CA PRO A 13 1.39 28.91 8.41
C PRO A 13 0.55 28.39 9.58
N ALA A 14 0.34 27.06 9.62
CA ALA A 14 -0.11 26.39 10.81
C ALA A 14 0.95 26.62 11.90
N THR A 15 0.52 26.96 13.10
CA THR A 15 1.38 27.09 14.27
C THR A 15 2.07 25.76 14.53
N ASP A 16 3.30 25.63 14.04
CA ASP A 16 4.11 24.42 14.07
C ASP A 16 4.62 24.16 15.49
N VAL A 17 3.77 23.51 16.30
CA VAL A 17 4.29 22.69 17.38
C VAL A 17 4.86 21.46 16.68
N THR A 18 6.17 21.47 16.41
CA THR A 18 6.85 20.38 15.72
C THR A 18 6.62 19.08 16.51
N ARG A 19 5.66 18.27 16.09
CA ARG A 19 5.28 17.03 16.77
C ARG A 19 6.52 16.15 16.81
N THR A 20 7.00 15.81 18.00
CA THR A 20 8.15 14.89 18.12
C THR A 20 7.73 13.51 17.61
N ARG A 21 8.23 13.13 16.43
CA ARG A 21 7.97 11.84 15.80
C ARG A 21 8.90 10.78 16.36
N THR A 22 8.37 9.57 16.51
CA THR A 22 9.13 8.42 17.01
C THR A 22 8.89 7.23 16.11
N ALA A 23 9.96 6.55 15.73
CA ALA A 23 9.88 5.30 15.00
C ALA A 23 9.37 4.20 15.93
N ARG A 24 8.45 3.36 15.43
CA ARG A 24 7.98 2.17 16.14
C ARG A 24 8.40 0.91 15.37
N PRO A 25 9.03 -0.09 16.02
CA PRO A 25 9.32 -1.36 15.36
C PRO A 25 8.07 -1.98 14.75
N ARG A 26 8.17 -2.44 13.51
CA ARG A 26 7.09 -3.07 12.76
C ARG A 26 7.44 -4.52 12.42
N ARG A 27 6.42 -5.30 12.09
CA ARG A 27 6.53 -6.68 11.63
C ARG A 27 5.96 -6.77 10.23
N TYR A 28 6.80 -7.14 9.28
CA TYR A 28 6.47 -7.21 7.86
C TYR A 28 6.55 -8.63 7.33
N VAL A 29 5.76 -8.90 6.30
CA VAL A 29 5.77 -10.13 5.52
C VAL A 29 5.96 -9.76 4.06
N MET A 30 6.93 -10.41 3.41
CA MET A 30 7.29 -10.16 2.01
C MET A 30 7.41 -11.50 1.27
N ALA A 31 7.33 -11.50 -0.05
CA ALA A 31 7.66 -12.66 -0.88
C ALA A 31 8.83 -12.31 -1.80
N ALA A 32 9.83 -13.18 -1.88
CA ALA A 32 10.98 -12.94 -2.75
C ALA A 32 10.56 -12.99 -4.24
N PRO A 33 11.11 -12.14 -5.13
CA PRO A 33 10.75 -12.11 -6.54
C PRO A 33 11.40 -13.25 -7.36
N ASN A 34 11.48 -14.47 -6.80
CA ASN A 34 12.13 -15.63 -7.43
C ASN A 34 11.50 -16.01 -8.79
N PHE A 35 10.21 -15.71 -8.95
CA PHE A 35 9.43 -15.99 -10.15
C PHE A 35 8.79 -14.72 -10.73
N PHE A 36 9.23 -13.53 -10.30
CA PHE A 36 8.62 -12.29 -10.74
C PHE A 36 8.85 -12.04 -12.24
N ALA A 37 7.77 -11.79 -12.95
CA ALA A 37 7.74 -11.45 -14.36
C ALA A 37 6.43 -10.72 -14.68
N VAL A 38 6.40 -9.96 -15.78
CA VAL A 38 5.16 -9.38 -16.33
C VAL A 38 4.70 -10.26 -17.49
N GLU A 39 3.89 -11.27 -17.18
CA GLU A 39 3.43 -12.29 -18.13
C GLU A 39 2.02 -12.01 -18.71
N TYR A 40 1.27 -11.12 -18.05
CA TYR A 40 -0.10 -10.73 -18.38
C TYR A 40 -0.32 -9.24 -18.02
N VAL A 41 -1.48 -8.69 -18.40
CA VAL A 41 -1.85 -7.29 -18.15
C VAL A 41 -3.18 -7.23 -17.41
N ILE A 42 -3.12 -6.94 -16.11
CA ILE A 42 -4.30 -6.79 -15.22
C ILE A 42 -4.36 -5.41 -14.55
N ASN A 43 -3.48 -4.49 -14.94
CA ASN A 43 -3.50 -3.08 -14.55
C ASN A 43 -2.80 -2.21 -15.62
N PRO A 44 -3.01 -0.88 -15.61
CA PRO A 44 -2.47 0.01 -16.65
C PRO A 44 -0.93 0.19 -16.66
N TRP A 45 -0.21 -0.28 -15.64
CA TRP A 45 1.26 -0.18 -15.57
C TRP A 45 1.96 -1.36 -16.22
N MET A 46 1.27 -2.49 -16.35
CA MET A 46 1.82 -3.71 -16.93
C MET A 46 1.93 -3.60 -18.45
N ASP A 47 3.14 -3.87 -18.95
CA ASP A 47 3.46 -3.96 -20.37
C ASP A 47 4.31 -5.20 -20.63
N THR A 48 3.73 -6.23 -21.24
CA THR A 48 4.42 -7.49 -21.55
C THR A 48 5.51 -7.34 -22.62
N SER A 49 5.56 -6.20 -23.33
CA SER A 49 6.63 -5.90 -24.28
C SER A 49 7.89 -5.34 -23.62
N THR A 50 7.79 -4.87 -22.37
CA THR A 50 8.91 -4.37 -21.58
C THR A 50 9.43 -5.47 -20.64
N PRO A 51 10.59 -6.08 -20.91
CA PRO A 51 11.09 -7.17 -20.08
C PRO A 51 11.47 -6.70 -18.68
N VAL A 52 11.25 -7.57 -17.69
CA VAL A 52 11.79 -7.43 -16.33
C VAL A 52 13.22 -7.95 -16.30
N ASP A 53 14.13 -7.17 -15.72
CA ASP A 53 15.45 -7.66 -15.34
C ASP A 53 15.33 -8.37 -13.99
N ALA A 54 15.25 -9.71 -14.02
CA ALA A 54 15.04 -10.53 -12.83
C ALA A 54 16.17 -10.36 -11.78
N CYS A 55 17.42 -10.22 -12.21
CA CYS A 55 18.54 -10.02 -11.29
C CYS A 55 18.43 -8.67 -10.59
N ARG A 56 18.07 -7.62 -11.32
CA ARG A 56 17.83 -6.29 -10.77
C ARG A 56 16.59 -6.26 -9.87
N ALA A 57 15.51 -6.94 -10.24
CA ALA A 57 14.31 -7.06 -9.42
C ALA A 57 14.61 -7.69 -8.04
N VAL A 58 15.38 -8.78 -8.03
CA VAL A 58 15.87 -9.40 -6.78
C VAL A 58 16.73 -8.44 -5.97
N ALA A 59 17.69 -7.76 -6.60
CA ALA A 59 18.57 -6.81 -5.91
C ALA A 59 17.79 -5.62 -5.31
N GLN A 60 16.80 -5.09 -6.02
CA GLN A 60 15.94 -4.00 -5.57
C GLN A 60 15.04 -4.42 -4.40
N TRP A 61 14.43 -5.60 -4.49
CA TRP A 61 13.63 -6.16 -3.41
C TRP A 61 14.48 -6.44 -2.16
N GLU A 62 15.69 -6.96 -2.32
CA GLU A 62 16.60 -7.23 -1.21
C GLU A 62 17.07 -5.93 -0.55
N ALA A 63 17.29 -4.86 -1.34
CA ALA A 63 17.58 -3.54 -0.80
C ALA A 63 16.42 -2.98 0.03
N LEU A 64 15.17 -3.21 -0.39
CA LEU A 64 13.99 -2.87 0.40
C LEU A 64 13.95 -3.67 1.72
N ARG A 65 14.14 -4.99 1.64
CA ARG A 65 14.17 -5.88 2.81
C ARG A 65 15.25 -5.45 3.81
N GLN A 66 16.45 -5.13 3.32
CA GLN A 66 17.57 -4.67 4.13
C GLN A 66 17.28 -3.30 4.77
N THR A 67 16.63 -2.40 4.04
CA THR A 67 16.19 -1.10 4.58
C THR A 67 15.30 -1.29 5.79
N TYR A 68 14.35 -2.24 5.76
CA TYR A 68 13.51 -2.53 6.92
C TYR A 68 14.30 -3.07 8.12
N THR A 69 15.23 -3.99 7.89
CA THR A 69 16.04 -4.53 8.99
C THR A 69 16.98 -3.48 9.60
N ASP A 70 17.55 -2.59 8.78
CA ASP A 70 18.42 -1.50 9.25
C ASP A 70 17.65 -0.45 10.07
N LEU A 71 16.35 -0.28 9.78
CA LEU A 71 15.44 0.55 10.57
C LEU A 71 14.93 -0.15 11.85
N GLY A 72 15.33 -1.40 12.10
CA GLY A 72 14.96 -2.15 13.29
C GLY A 72 13.60 -2.85 13.20
N HIS A 73 13.09 -3.08 12.00
CA HIS A 73 11.88 -3.86 11.76
C HIS A 73 12.19 -5.34 11.61
N THR A 74 11.17 -6.18 11.79
CA THR A 74 11.25 -7.62 11.53
C THR A 74 10.62 -7.93 10.20
N VAL A 75 11.26 -8.80 9.41
CA VAL A 75 10.74 -9.25 8.11
C VAL A 75 10.70 -10.77 8.07
N GLU A 76 9.50 -11.29 7.81
CA GLU A 76 9.25 -12.70 7.52
C GLU A 76 8.94 -12.90 6.05
N LEU A 77 9.09 -14.14 5.60
CA LEU A 77 8.85 -14.49 4.20
C LEU A 77 7.66 -15.44 4.06
N VAL A 78 6.81 -15.13 3.09
CA VAL A 78 5.96 -16.14 2.45
C VAL A 78 6.77 -16.75 1.31
N GLU A 79 6.69 -18.07 1.17
CA GLU A 79 7.40 -18.79 0.11
C GLU A 79 6.77 -18.47 -1.24
N SER A 80 7.57 -17.96 -2.17
CA SER A 80 7.13 -17.67 -3.53
C SER A 80 6.82 -18.95 -4.28
N VAL A 81 5.74 -18.94 -5.07
CA VAL A 81 5.27 -20.12 -5.80
C VAL A 81 5.47 -19.93 -7.30
N ALA A 82 6.02 -20.95 -7.97
CA ALA A 82 6.21 -20.93 -9.41
C ALA A 82 4.86 -20.79 -10.14
N GLY A 83 4.81 -19.91 -11.15
CA GLY A 83 3.58 -19.59 -11.88
C GLY A 83 2.69 -18.52 -11.22
N LEU A 84 3.11 -17.95 -10.08
CA LEU A 84 2.45 -16.80 -9.44
C LEU A 84 3.43 -15.62 -9.35
N PRO A 85 3.71 -14.92 -10.46
CA PRO A 85 4.74 -13.89 -10.51
C PRO A 85 4.45 -12.69 -9.58
N ASP A 86 3.18 -12.35 -9.39
CA ASP A 86 2.74 -11.21 -8.58
C ASP A 86 2.78 -11.48 -7.06
N MET A 87 3.20 -12.67 -6.61
CA MET A 87 3.38 -12.97 -5.18
C MET A 87 4.33 -12.00 -4.48
N VAL A 88 5.26 -11.37 -5.22
CA VAL A 88 6.14 -10.32 -4.68
C VAL A 88 5.34 -9.19 -4.02
N TYR A 89 4.11 -8.93 -4.48
CA TYR A 89 3.19 -7.94 -3.93
C TYR A 89 2.40 -8.49 -2.73
N ALA A 90 3.14 -8.83 -1.67
CA ALA A 90 2.63 -9.48 -0.47
C ALA A 90 1.51 -8.72 0.25
N ALA A 91 1.42 -7.39 0.11
CA ALA A 91 0.34 -6.59 0.70
C ALA A 91 -1.04 -7.09 0.27
N ASN A 92 -1.16 -7.59 -0.96
CA ASN A 92 -2.44 -8.07 -1.45
C ASN A 92 -2.84 -9.44 -0.90
N GLY A 93 -1.97 -10.13 -0.17
CA GLY A 93 -2.26 -11.46 0.37
C GLY A 93 -3.33 -11.47 1.47
N GLY A 94 -3.57 -10.32 2.11
CA GLY A 94 -4.62 -10.18 3.11
C GLY A 94 -4.36 -9.04 4.09
N LEU A 95 -5.00 -9.11 5.25
CA LEU A 95 -4.87 -8.17 6.35
C LEU A 95 -4.77 -8.93 7.67
N VAL A 96 -3.77 -8.60 8.48
CA VAL A 96 -3.64 -9.12 9.86
C VAL A 96 -3.63 -7.94 10.83
N VAL A 97 -4.57 -7.94 11.77
CA VAL A 97 -4.72 -6.88 12.78
C VAL A 97 -5.33 -7.42 14.07
N ASN A 98 -4.80 -7.03 15.23
CA ASN A 98 -5.29 -7.46 16.56
C ASN A 98 -5.46 -8.99 16.68
N GLY A 99 -4.52 -9.75 16.11
CA GLY A 99 -4.56 -11.22 16.14
C GLY A 99 -5.59 -11.88 15.21
N ARG A 100 -6.32 -11.11 14.40
CA ARG A 100 -7.30 -11.61 13.41
C ARG A 100 -6.75 -11.45 12.00
N ALA A 101 -7.09 -12.37 11.11
CA ALA A 101 -6.58 -12.40 9.75
C ALA A 101 -7.71 -12.54 8.74
N VAL A 102 -7.68 -11.72 7.69
CA VAL A 102 -8.52 -11.85 6.50
C VAL A 102 -7.60 -12.21 5.34
N VAL A 103 -7.85 -13.34 4.67
CA VAL A 103 -7.13 -13.69 3.44
C VAL A 103 -7.81 -13.06 2.24
N ALA A 104 -7.00 -12.67 1.26
CA ALA A 104 -7.51 -12.09 0.03
C ALA A 104 -8.33 -13.07 -0.79
N ARG A 105 -9.29 -12.53 -1.52
CA ARG A 105 -10.04 -13.18 -2.60
C ARG A 105 -9.89 -12.30 -3.82
N PHE A 106 -8.93 -12.62 -4.68
CA PHE A 106 -8.53 -11.80 -5.83
C PHE A 106 -9.62 -11.65 -6.89
N ALA A 107 -9.65 -10.50 -7.56
CA ALA A 107 -10.54 -10.22 -8.68
C ALA A 107 -10.15 -10.99 -9.95
N HIS A 108 -8.84 -11.19 -10.14
CA HIS A 108 -8.24 -11.80 -11.31
C HIS A 108 -7.82 -13.25 -11.02
N ALA A 109 -8.12 -14.15 -11.96
CA ALA A 109 -7.83 -15.58 -11.82
C ALA A 109 -6.31 -15.86 -11.78
N GLU A 110 -5.53 -15.01 -12.45
CA GLU A 110 -4.08 -15.03 -12.49
C GLU A 110 -3.45 -14.97 -11.10
N ARG A 111 -4.09 -14.26 -10.15
CA ARG A 111 -3.61 -14.08 -8.77
C ARG A 111 -4.32 -14.98 -7.75
N ALA A 112 -5.35 -15.73 -8.16
CA ALA A 112 -6.17 -16.50 -7.23
C ALA A 112 -5.41 -17.56 -6.43
N GLY A 113 -4.32 -18.11 -7.00
CA GLY A 113 -3.46 -19.08 -6.31
C GLY A 113 -2.69 -18.49 -5.13
N GLU A 114 -2.46 -17.17 -5.10
CA GLU A 114 -1.68 -16.50 -4.06
C GLU A 114 -2.38 -16.57 -2.69
N SER A 115 -3.72 -16.55 -2.69
CA SER A 115 -4.53 -16.69 -1.48
C SER A 115 -4.20 -17.96 -0.69
N ILE A 116 -3.86 -19.06 -1.37
CA ILE A 116 -3.51 -20.33 -0.73
C ILE A 116 -2.20 -20.17 0.05
N ALA A 117 -1.16 -19.64 -0.60
CA ALA A 117 0.15 -19.43 0.03
C ALA A 117 0.07 -18.47 1.23
N HIS A 118 -0.71 -17.40 1.13
CA HIS A 118 -0.93 -16.47 2.23
C HIS A 118 -1.77 -17.06 3.37
N ALA A 119 -2.84 -17.82 3.08
CA ALA A 119 -3.63 -18.53 4.10
C ALA A 119 -2.78 -19.54 4.87
N GLU A 120 -1.91 -20.27 4.16
CA GLU A 120 -0.96 -21.19 4.80
C GLU A 120 0.04 -20.47 5.68
N TRP A 121 0.63 -19.37 5.22
CA TRP A 121 1.53 -18.55 6.03
C TRP A 121 0.82 -18.03 7.29
N MET A 122 -0.40 -17.52 7.16
CA MET A 122 -1.23 -17.06 8.29
C MET A 122 -1.46 -18.19 9.29
N SER A 123 -1.86 -19.37 8.81
CA SER A 123 -2.13 -20.56 9.64
C SER A 123 -0.88 -21.03 10.39
N ARG A 124 0.28 -21.10 9.71
CA ARG A 124 1.57 -21.46 10.35
C ARG A 124 2.00 -20.46 11.42
N ASN A 125 1.54 -19.21 11.33
CA ASN A 125 1.82 -18.14 12.28
C ASN A 125 0.74 -18.00 13.38
N GLY A 126 -0.16 -18.97 13.50
CA GLY A 126 -1.16 -19.03 14.58
C GLY A 126 -2.40 -18.18 14.34
N TYR A 127 -2.59 -17.65 13.13
CA TYR A 127 -3.82 -16.96 12.75
C TYR A 127 -4.83 -17.94 12.15
N LEU A 128 -6.12 -17.62 12.25
CA LEU A 128 -7.19 -18.31 11.52
C LEU A 128 -7.60 -17.42 10.33
N PRO A 129 -7.26 -17.81 9.08
CA PRO A 129 -7.62 -17.01 7.91
C PRO A 129 -9.13 -16.96 7.72
N PHE A 130 -9.71 -15.77 7.78
CA PHE A 130 -11.11 -15.54 7.41
C PHE A 130 -11.22 -15.28 5.90
N GLU A 131 -12.11 -16.01 5.26
CA GLU A 131 -12.44 -15.84 3.84
C GLU A 131 -13.72 -15.02 3.70
N THR A 132 -13.64 -13.90 2.98
CA THR A 132 -14.82 -13.13 2.59
C THR A 132 -15.57 -13.81 1.45
N ARG A 133 -16.88 -13.58 1.37
CA ARG A 133 -17.70 -13.99 0.22
C ARG A 133 -17.40 -13.13 -0.99
N HIS A 134 -17.19 -11.83 -0.76
CA HIS A 134 -16.89 -10.85 -1.79
C HIS A 134 -15.37 -10.66 -1.99
N VAL A 135 -14.99 -10.14 -3.17
CA VAL A 135 -13.58 -9.91 -3.53
C VAL A 135 -12.95 -8.89 -2.58
N ASN A 136 -11.74 -9.20 -2.09
CA ASN A 136 -10.90 -8.29 -1.32
C ASN A 136 -9.43 -8.56 -1.67
N GLU A 137 -8.63 -7.50 -1.83
CA GLU A 137 -7.20 -7.64 -2.19
C GLU A 137 -6.28 -7.11 -1.09
N GLY A 138 -6.62 -7.45 0.16
CA GLY A 138 -5.76 -7.27 1.32
C GLY A 138 -5.34 -5.82 1.58
N GLN A 139 -4.14 -5.63 2.10
CA GLN A 139 -3.56 -4.31 2.37
C GLN A 139 -3.23 -3.47 1.13
N GLY A 140 -3.46 -3.99 -0.08
CA GLY A 140 -3.54 -3.11 -1.26
C GLY A 140 -4.74 -2.17 -1.19
N ASP A 141 -5.88 -2.66 -0.69
CA ASP A 141 -7.11 -1.89 -0.56
C ASP A 141 -7.53 -1.61 0.88
N LEU A 142 -6.95 -2.29 1.88
CA LEU A 142 -7.36 -2.20 3.29
C LEU A 142 -6.23 -1.64 4.14
N LEU A 143 -6.26 -0.33 4.40
CA LEU A 143 -5.20 0.39 5.11
C LEU A 143 -5.64 0.74 6.54
N VAL A 144 -4.90 0.25 7.54
CA VAL A 144 -5.17 0.52 8.95
C VAL A 144 -4.63 1.90 9.34
N VAL A 145 -5.47 2.78 9.88
CA VAL A 145 -5.13 4.09 10.42
C VAL A 145 -5.67 4.19 11.85
N GLY A 146 -4.78 4.06 12.83
CA GLY A 146 -5.16 4.02 14.24
C GLY A 146 -6.13 2.88 14.51
N SER A 147 -7.37 3.21 14.89
CA SER A 147 -8.43 2.23 15.17
C SER A 147 -9.41 2.01 14.03
N THR A 148 -9.15 2.55 12.84
CA THR A 148 -10.05 2.51 11.67
C THR A 148 -9.36 1.89 10.47
N ILE A 149 -10.12 1.26 9.59
CA ILE A 149 -9.62 0.77 8.30
C ILE A 149 -10.18 1.67 7.20
N LEU A 150 -9.29 2.24 6.38
CA LEU A 150 -9.66 2.86 5.12
C LEU A 150 -9.69 1.76 4.05
N ALA A 151 -10.81 1.63 3.34
CA ALA A 151 -11.04 0.54 2.40
C ALA A 151 -11.36 1.03 0.99
N GLY A 152 -10.46 0.77 0.04
CA GLY A 152 -10.61 1.08 -1.37
C GLY A 152 -11.63 0.18 -2.07
N HIS A 153 -12.36 0.73 -3.03
CA HIS A 153 -13.19 -0.01 -3.97
C HIS A 153 -13.31 0.74 -5.29
N GLY A 154 -13.81 0.06 -6.32
CA GLY A 154 -14.03 0.63 -7.65
C GLY A 154 -13.38 -0.19 -8.77
N PHE A 155 -12.22 -0.80 -8.49
CA PHE A 155 -11.47 -1.62 -9.44
C PHE A 155 -11.27 -3.07 -8.98
N ARG A 156 -10.77 -3.25 -7.75
CA ARG A 156 -10.38 -4.57 -7.23
C ARG A 156 -11.31 -5.05 -6.13
N THR A 157 -11.18 -4.52 -4.91
CA THR A 157 -12.04 -4.89 -3.79
C THR A 157 -13.50 -4.50 -4.04
N ASP A 158 -14.40 -5.44 -3.76
CA ASP A 158 -15.85 -5.23 -3.82
C ASP A 158 -16.31 -4.53 -2.54
N ARG A 159 -17.07 -3.44 -2.67
CA ARG A 159 -17.58 -2.66 -1.53
C ARG A 159 -18.32 -3.51 -0.49
N ARG A 160 -18.95 -4.62 -0.91
CA ARG A 160 -19.66 -5.53 0.00
C ARG A 160 -18.74 -6.29 0.94
N ALA A 161 -17.48 -6.51 0.57
CA ALA A 161 -16.49 -7.16 1.43
C ALA A 161 -16.18 -6.31 2.68
N HIS A 162 -16.35 -4.99 2.60
CA HIS A 162 -16.03 -4.07 3.71
C HIS A 162 -16.86 -4.38 4.96
N ASP A 163 -18.14 -4.75 4.79
CA ASP A 163 -19.02 -5.03 5.91
C ASP A 163 -18.65 -6.37 6.58
N GLU A 164 -18.28 -7.38 5.79
CA GLU A 164 -17.75 -8.67 6.28
C GLU A 164 -16.44 -8.47 7.07
N ILE A 165 -15.55 -7.62 6.55
CA ILE A 165 -14.26 -7.29 7.17
C ILE A 165 -14.47 -6.51 8.48
N ALA A 166 -15.37 -5.52 8.48
CA ALA A 166 -15.69 -4.74 9.67
C ALA A 166 -16.23 -5.64 10.79
N GLU A 167 -17.17 -6.54 10.47
CA GLU A 167 -17.74 -7.50 11.41
C GLU A 167 -16.67 -8.48 11.93
N HIS A 168 -15.86 -9.06 11.02
CA HIS A 168 -14.83 -10.01 11.41
C HIS A 168 -13.75 -9.39 12.30
N LEU A 169 -13.30 -8.16 11.99
CA LEU A 169 -12.21 -7.51 12.72
C LEU A 169 -12.71 -6.74 13.95
N GLY A 170 -14.01 -6.42 14.02
CA GLY A 170 -14.56 -5.55 15.06
C GLY A 170 -14.02 -4.11 14.95
N MET A 171 -13.67 -3.67 13.74
CA MET A 171 -13.09 -2.36 13.46
C MET A 171 -13.99 -1.56 12.49
N PRO A 172 -14.15 -0.24 12.69
CA PRO A 172 -14.79 0.61 11.71
C PRO A 172 -14.07 0.56 10.36
N VAL A 173 -14.83 0.42 9.29
CA VAL A 173 -14.33 0.47 7.91
C VAL A 173 -14.94 1.67 7.18
N VAL A 174 -14.09 2.54 6.65
CA VAL A 174 -14.48 3.69 5.83
C VAL A 174 -14.21 3.38 4.37
N GLY A 175 -15.28 3.21 3.58
CA GLY A 175 -15.17 2.93 2.15
C GLY A 175 -14.79 4.18 1.34
N LEU A 176 -13.78 4.05 0.47
CA LEU A 176 -13.27 5.08 -0.42
C LEU A 176 -13.33 4.56 -1.87
N GLU A 177 -14.09 5.24 -2.71
CA GLU A 177 -14.22 4.93 -4.15
C GLU A 177 -13.07 5.55 -4.95
N LEU A 178 -12.32 4.68 -5.64
CA LEU A 178 -11.27 5.02 -6.58
C LEU A 178 -11.86 5.16 -7.99
N VAL A 179 -11.46 6.21 -8.71
CA VAL A 179 -12.02 6.56 -10.04
C VAL A 179 -10.99 6.59 -11.16
N ASP A 180 -9.70 6.50 -10.83
CA ASP A 180 -8.60 6.48 -11.79
C ASP A 180 -7.97 5.08 -11.85
N PRO A 181 -8.04 4.37 -12.98
CA PRO A 181 -7.56 2.99 -13.08
C PRO A 181 -6.04 2.86 -12.92
N ARG A 182 -5.27 3.95 -13.03
CA ARG A 182 -3.84 3.95 -12.70
C ARG A 182 -3.61 3.73 -11.21
N PHE A 183 -4.60 4.08 -10.40
CA PHE A 183 -4.58 3.91 -8.96
C PHE A 183 -5.62 2.88 -8.54
N TYR A 184 -5.47 1.66 -9.05
CA TYR A 184 -6.45 0.57 -8.95
C TYR A 184 -6.52 -0.08 -7.56
N HIS A 185 -5.52 0.18 -6.72
CA HIS A 185 -5.48 -0.17 -5.29
C HIS A 185 -5.36 1.08 -4.43
N LEU A 186 -5.98 1.08 -3.25
CA LEU A 186 -5.92 2.21 -2.32
C LEU A 186 -4.49 2.62 -1.97
N ASP A 187 -3.59 1.66 -1.76
CA ASP A 187 -2.19 1.88 -1.39
C ASP A 187 -1.34 2.56 -2.49
N THR A 188 -1.88 2.69 -3.71
CA THR A 188 -1.27 3.49 -4.78
C THR A 188 -1.72 4.95 -4.75
N ALA A 189 -2.88 5.23 -4.13
CA ALA A 189 -3.53 6.54 -4.05
C ALA A 189 -3.50 7.18 -2.66
N LEU A 190 -3.16 6.41 -1.62
CA LEU A 190 -3.18 6.83 -0.22
C LEU A 190 -2.08 6.13 0.58
N ALA A 191 -1.36 6.93 1.35
CA ALA A 191 -0.34 6.50 2.29
C ALA A 191 -0.83 6.72 3.73
N VAL A 192 -0.68 5.72 4.58
CA VAL A 192 -0.80 5.89 6.04
C VAL A 192 0.58 6.19 6.60
N LEU A 193 0.71 7.34 7.26
CA LEU A 193 1.99 7.80 7.80
C LEU A 193 2.11 7.59 9.31
N ASP A 194 1.01 7.69 10.04
CA ASP A 194 0.89 7.30 11.45
C ASP A 194 -0.59 7.04 11.80
N ASP A 195 -0.89 6.85 13.09
CA ASP A 195 -2.24 6.55 13.58
C ASP A 195 -3.28 7.65 13.27
N THR A 196 -2.85 8.84 12.84
CA THR A 196 -3.68 10.03 12.64
C THR A 196 -3.39 10.80 11.35
N THR A 197 -2.33 10.46 10.63
CA THR A 197 -1.83 11.22 9.48
C THR A 197 -1.80 10.35 8.24
N ILE A 198 -2.40 10.85 7.17
CA ILE A 198 -2.34 10.24 5.83
C ILE A 198 -1.75 11.22 4.81
N ALA A 199 -1.33 10.68 3.68
CA ALA A 199 -1.15 11.43 2.44
C ALA A 199 -1.99 10.79 1.33
N TYR A 200 -2.49 11.56 0.37
CA TYR A 200 -3.29 11.00 -0.71
C TYR A 200 -3.22 11.85 -1.98
N TYR A 201 -3.56 11.25 -3.12
CA TYR A 201 -3.68 11.93 -4.41
C TYR A 201 -5.16 12.25 -4.69
N PRO A 202 -5.61 13.52 -4.57
CA PRO A 202 -7.04 13.83 -4.54
C PRO A 202 -7.83 13.43 -5.78
N THR A 203 -7.20 13.39 -6.96
CA THR A 203 -7.90 13.11 -8.22
C THR A 203 -8.15 11.62 -8.47
N ALA A 204 -7.52 10.73 -7.68
CA ALA A 204 -7.80 9.29 -7.73
C ALA A 204 -9.15 8.91 -7.07
N PHE A 205 -9.79 9.84 -6.34
CA PHE A 205 -10.98 9.57 -5.53
C PHE A 205 -12.24 10.23 -6.09
N ALA A 206 -13.37 9.54 -5.95
CA ALA A 206 -14.68 10.14 -6.17
C ALA A 206 -14.92 11.32 -5.20
N GLU A 207 -15.78 12.26 -5.59
CA GLU A 207 -16.04 13.48 -4.82
C GLU A 207 -16.46 13.20 -3.36
N ARG A 208 -17.34 12.22 -3.15
CA ARG A 208 -17.79 11.81 -1.81
C ARG A 208 -16.65 11.25 -0.96
N SER A 209 -15.80 10.42 -1.56
CA SER A 209 -14.63 9.84 -0.89
C SER A 209 -13.63 10.93 -0.50
N ARG A 210 -13.39 11.90 -1.39
CA ARG A 210 -12.54 13.05 -1.10
C ARG A 210 -13.10 13.92 0.02
N ALA A 211 -14.41 14.18 0.03
CA ALA A 211 -15.05 14.92 1.11
C ALA A 211 -14.89 14.21 2.47
N ALA A 212 -15.06 12.88 2.50
CA ALA A 212 -14.83 12.09 3.72
C ALA A 212 -13.37 12.13 4.18
N LEU A 213 -12.39 12.08 3.26
CA LEU A 213 -10.98 12.21 3.60
C LEU A 213 -10.66 13.59 4.21
N ILE A 214 -11.21 14.68 3.64
CA ILE A 214 -11.03 16.04 4.18
C ILE A 214 -11.62 16.17 5.58
N GLU A 215 -12.80 15.59 5.82
CA GLU A 215 -13.46 15.62 7.14
C GLU A 215 -12.68 14.81 8.19
N LEU A 216 -12.23 13.60 7.84
CA LEU A 216 -11.53 12.69 8.75
C LEU A 216 -10.07 13.10 8.99
N PHE A 217 -9.42 13.67 7.98
CA PHE A 217 -7.98 13.99 7.97
C PHE A 217 -7.74 15.41 7.40
N PRO A 218 -8.16 16.47 8.10
CA PRO A 218 -8.02 17.85 7.62
C PRO A 218 -6.56 18.29 7.41
N ASP A 219 -5.62 17.63 8.09
CA ASP A 219 -4.18 17.90 7.99
C ASP A 219 -3.45 16.97 7.00
N ALA A 220 -4.18 16.17 6.22
CA ALA A 220 -3.61 15.24 5.25
C ALA A 220 -2.65 15.95 4.27
N ILE A 221 -1.64 15.22 3.81
CA ILE A 221 -0.73 15.71 2.76
C ILE A 221 -1.36 15.39 1.41
N GLU A 222 -1.72 16.42 0.64
CA GLU A 222 -2.13 16.24 -0.76
C GLU A 222 -0.89 16.16 -1.65
N VAL A 223 -0.77 15.05 -2.38
CA VAL A 223 0.38 14.76 -3.24
C VAL A 223 0.08 15.19 -4.68
N ALA A 224 1.07 15.75 -5.37
CA ALA A 224 0.93 16.20 -6.74
C ALA A 224 1.03 15.04 -7.75
N SER A 225 0.48 15.25 -8.95
CA SER A 225 0.48 14.26 -10.04
C SER A 225 1.87 13.73 -10.37
N ALA A 226 2.91 14.57 -10.31
CA ALA A 226 4.29 14.19 -10.62
C ALA A 226 4.82 13.07 -9.71
N ASP A 227 4.52 13.14 -8.41
CA ASP A 227 4.92 12.11 -7.46
C ASP A 227 3.93 10.93 -7.47
N ALA A 228 2.63 11.18 -7.68
CA ALA A 228 1.63 10.13 -7.78
C ALA A 228 1.90 9.18 -8.96
N TYR A 229 2.33 9.71 -10.12
CA TYR A 229 2.61 8.91 -11.33
C TYR A 229 3.91 8.09 -11.27
N VAL A 230 4.68 8.21 -10.20
CA VAL A 230 5.81 7.31 -9.90
C VAL A 230 5.50 6.39 -8.71
N LEU A 231 4.21 6.17 -8.43
CA LEU A 231 3.69 5.45 -7.26
C LEU A 231 4.17 6.02 -5.93
N GLY A 232 4.42 7.33 -5.84
CA GLY A 232 5.01 7.97 -4.66
C GLY A 232 4.25 7.80 -3.35
N LEU A 233 2.97 7.47 -3.40
CA LEU A 233 2.12 7.16 -2.24
C LEU A 233 2.18 5.70 -1.79
N ASN A 234 2.78 4.82 -2.59
CA ASN A 234 2.98 3.42 -2.24
C ASN A 234 4.15 3.28 -1.28
N VAL A 235 3.91 3.62 -0.01
CA VAL A 235 4.94 3.79 1.04
C VAL A 235 4.64 2.96 2.29
N VAL A 236 5.68 2.71 3.06
CA VAL A 236 5.57 2.13 4.41
C VAL A 236 6.14 3.11 5.41
N SER A 237 5.40 3.38 6.49
CA SER A 237 5.80 4.31 7.54
C SER A 237 5.82 3.64 8.91
N ASP A 238 6.85 3.96 9.71
CA ASP A 238 6.93 3.54 11.11
C ASP A 238 6.49 4.63 12.10
N GLY A 239 6.06 5.80 11.59
CA GLY A 239 5.69 6.99 12.36
C GLY A 239 6.75 8.10 12.36
N LEU A 240 7.99 7.78 11.97
CA LEU A 240 9.09 8.72 11.72
C LEU A 240 9.69 8.49 10.34
N ASN A 241 10.13 7.26 10.06
CA ASN A 241 10.72 6.85 8.80
C ASN A 241 9.62 6.50 7.81
N VAL A 242 9.72 7.07 6.60
CA VAL A 242 8.79 6.77 5.51
C VAL A 242 9.61 6.21 4.35
N VAL A 243 9.53 4.90 4.14
CA VAL A 243 10.18 4.22 3.01
C VAL A 243 9.29 4.41 1.78
N LEU A 244 9.83 5.02 0.73
CA LEU A 244 9.07 5.46 -0.44
C LEU A 244 9.87 5.28 -1.74
N PRO A 245 9.21 5.28 -2.92
CA PRO A 245 9.91 5.28 -4.19
C PRO A 245 10.84 6.49 -4.30
N ALA A 246 12.11 6.27 -4.63
CA ALA A 246 13.12 7.34 -4.67
C ALA A 246 12.80 8.46 -5.69
N ALA A 247 11.97 8.16 -6.69
CA ALA A 247 11.52 9.12 -7.70
C ALA A 247 10.52 10.17 -7.16
N ALA A 248 9.84 9.91 -6.04
CA ALA A 248 8.81 10.77 -5.46
C ALA A 248 9.41 11.93 -4.64
N THR A 249 10.25 12.74 -5.29
CA THR A 249 11.05 13.78 -4.63
C THR A 249 10.24 14.92 -4.03
N GLY A 250 9.11 15.28 -4.62
CA GLY A 250 8.25 16.36 -4.11
C GLY A 250 7.54 15.92 -2.83
N PHE A 251 6.99 14.71 -2.84
CA PHE A 251 6.40 14.09 -1.66
C PHE A 251 7.42 13.88 -0.54
N ALA A 252 8.64 13.45 -0.87
CA ALA A 252 9.74 13.36 0.10
C ALA A 252 9.99 14.69 0.82
N GLU A 253 9.89 15.81 0.11
CA GLU A 253 10.08 17.13 0.71
C GLU A 253 8.90 17.54 1.60
N GLN A 254 7.66 17.27 1.18
CA GLN A 254 6.48 17.46 2.05
C GLN A 254 6.60 16.65 3.35
N LEU A 255 7.12 15.42 3.29
CA LEU A 255 7.36 14.58 4.45
C LEU A 255 8.39 15.21 5.41
N ARG A 256 9.52 15.72 4.90
CA ARG A 256 10.54 16.41 5.73
C ARG A 256 9.97 17.62 6.45
N GLN A 257 9.19 18.43 5.74
CA GLN A 257 8.53 19.62 6.30
C GLN A 257 7.55 19.27 7.43
N ARG A 258 6.98 18.05 7.41
CA ARG A 258 6.10 17.53 8.46
C ARG A 258 6.85 16.72 9.54
N GLY A 259 8.18 16.77 9.55
CA GLY A 259 9.05 16.14 10.54
C GLY A 259 9.32 14.65 10.33
N PHE A 260 8.87 14.06 9.22
CA PHE A 260 9.22 12.68 8.86
C PHE A 260 10.62 12.60 8.26
N ARG A 261 11.20 11.40 8.25
CA ARG A 261 12.45 11.05 7.58
C ARG A 261 12.16 10.18 6.34
N PRO A 262 12.08 10.75 5.13
CA PRO A 262 11.91 9.95 3.91
C PRO A 262 13.15 9.10 3.62
N VAL A 263 12.95 7.84 3.26
CA VAL A 263 13.99 6.86 2.91
C VAL A 263 13.68 6.33 1.50
N GLY A 264 14.34 6.89 0.50
CA GLY A 264 14.11 6.54 -0.90
C GLY A 264 14.69 5.18 -1.27
N VAL A 265 13.89 4.35 -1.96
CA VAL A 265 14.32 3.06 -2.52
C VAL A 265 14.01 2.99 -4.03
N ASP A 266 14.88 2.34 -4.81
CA ASP A 266 14.63 2.05 -6.23
C ASP A 266 13.94 0.69 -6.36
N LEU A 267 12.70 0.70 -6.86
CA LEU A 267 11.91 -0.49 -7.17
C LEU A 267 11.44 -0.45 -8.63
N SER A 268 12.22 0.15 -9.52
CA SER A 268 11.83 0.37 -10.92
C SER A 268 11.53 -0.91 -11.71
N GLU A 269 12.08 -2.07 -11.35
CA GLU A 269 11.69 -3.34 -11.98
C GLU A 269 10.33 -3.83 -11.49
N LEU A 270 10.07 -3.67 -10.18
CA LEU A 270 8.79 -4.04 -9.56
C LEU A 270 7.68 -3.07 -9.96
N LEU A 271 8.01 -1.82 -10.28
CA LEU A 271 7.07 -0.85 -10.84
C LEU A 271 6.46 -1.34 -12.17
N LYS A 272 7.15 -2.18 -12.94
CA LYS A 272 6.65 -2.72 -14.22
C LYS A 272 5.42 -3.64 -14.03
N GLY A 273 5.26 -4.26 -12.87
CA GLY A 273 4.03 -4.98 -12.50
C GLY A 273 2.98 -4.07 -11.85
N GLY A 274 3.26 -2.78 -11.68
CA GLY A 274 2.34 -1.79 -11.11
C GLY A 274 2.32 -1.73 -9.59
N GLY A 275 3.41 -2.11 -8.93
CA GLY A 275 3.55 -2.03 -7.47
C GLY A 275 4.89 -1.48 -7.01
N SER A 276 4.98 -1.05 -5.75
CA SER A 276 6.22 -0.52 -5.16
C SER A 276 6.38 -0.94 -3.68
N VAL A 277 6.88 -0.05 -2.82
CA VAL A 277 7.27 -0.33 -1.42
C VAL A 277 6.14 -0.99 -0.64
N LYS A 278 4.96 -0.36 -0.60
CA LYS A 278 3.81 -0.87 0.17
C LYS A 278 3.26 -2.14 -0.45
N CYS A 279 3.14 -2.23 -1.76
CA CYS A 279 2.66 -3.44 -2.41
C CYS A 279 3.51 -4.66 -2.03
N CYS A 280 4.83 -4.51 -1.93
CA CYS A 280 5.73 -5.59 -1.55
C CYS A 280 5.66 -5.98 -0.06
N THR A 281 4.86 -5.29 0.75
CA THR A 281 4.97 -5.31 2.22
C THR A 281 3.61 -5.42 2.89
N LEU A 282 3.30 -6.61 3.39
CA LEU A 282 2.19 -6.83 4.31
C LEU A 282 2.66 -6.53 5.74
N GLU A 283 1.99 -5.61 6.44
CA GLU A 283 2.25 -5.33 7.85
C GLU A 283 1.35 -6.18 8.75
N VAL A 284 1.94 -6.80 9.78
CA VAL A 284 1.17 -7.46 10.83
C VAL A 284 0.91 -6.43 11.93
N HIS A 285 -0.33 -5.93 11.99
CA HIS A 285 -0.71 -4.95 13.01
C HIS A 285 -0.99 -5.67 14.35
N PRO A 286 -0.39 -5.22 15.46
CA PRO A 286 -0.59 -5.84 16.78
C PRO A 286 -2.03 -5.69 17.28
#